data_AF-A0AAE0AW25-F1
#
_entry.id   AF-A0AAE0AW25-F1
#
_cell.length_a   1.000
_cell.length_b   1.000
_cell.length_c   1.000
_cell.angle_alpha   90.00
_cell.angle_beta   90.00
_cell.angle_gamma   90.00
#
_symmetry.space_group_name_H-M   'P 1'
#
loop_
_entity.id
_entity.type
_entity.pdbx_description
1 polymer ?
#
loop_
_entity_poly.entity_id
_entity_poly.type
_entity_poly.pdbx_seq_one_letter_code
_entity_poly.pdbx_strand_id
1 'polypeptide(L)'
;MGSGSGRSSGACYGNRRKMVEDENQKAKRIDEMKVEKLRRNVPGGEMLVDDDQLLVHTADYILFLKNQLHVLETILKLHHHHHHHQP
;
A
#
# COMPACT_ATOMS: atom_id res chain seq x y z
N MET A 1 -3.81 51.30 41.10
CA MET A 1 -4.46 50.28 41.95
C MET A 1 -5.42 49.47 41.06
N GLY A 2 -5.35 48.14 41.11
CA GLY A 2 -6.32 47.16 40.55
C GLY A 2 -6.21 46.92 39.05
N SER A 3 -5.54 45.87 38.54
CA SER A 3 -5.85 44.42 38.59
C SER A 3 -7.07 44.02 37.76
N GLY A 4 -6.86 43.23 36.70
CA GLY A 4 -7.92 42.65 35.88
C GLY A 4 -7.42 41.49 35.02
N SER A 5 -7.02 40.41 35.68
CA SER A 5 -6.53 39.15 35.11
C SER A 5 -7.61 38.43 34.29
N GLY A 6 -7.46 38.38 32.97
CA GLY A 6 -8.22 37.50 32.08
C GLY A 6 -7.47 36.19 31.82
N ARG A 7 -7.74 35.17 32.63
CA ARG A 7 -7.15 33.82 32.49
C ARG A 7 -7.60 33.17 31.18
N SER A 8 -6.71 33.09 30.19
CA SER A 8 -6.87 32.25 29.00
C SER A 8 -6.70 30.78 29.38
N SER A 9 -7.79 30.12 29.78
CA SER A 9 -7.81 28.71 30.21
C SER A 9 -8.18 27.73 29.07
N GLY A 10 -8.14 28.17 27.80
CA GLY A 10 -8.52 27.34 26.65
C GLY A 10 -7.36 26.71 25.87
N ALA A 11 -6.12 27.10 26.12
CA ALA A 11 -5.00 26.82 25.21
C ALA A 11 -4.48 25.36 25.24
N CYS A 12 -4.79 24.58 26.28
CA CYS A 12 -4.20 23.25 26.44
C CYS A 12 -4.92 22.15 25.63
N TYR A 13 -6.23 22.29 25.37
CA TYR A 13 -7.02 21.28 24.63
C TYR A 13 -6.97 21.46 23.11
N GLY A 14 -6.67 22.68 22.62
CA GLY A 14 -6.57 22.96 21.18
C GLY A 14 -5.32 22.36 20.53
N ASN A 15 -4.21 22.29 21.27
CA ASN A 15 -2.95 21.74 20.75
C ASN A 15 -3.00 20.23 20.52
N ARG A 16 -3.69 19.48 21.39
CA ARG A 16 -3.84 18.02 21.24
C ARG A 16 -4.66 17.66 20.00
N ARG A 17 -5.74 18.40 19.71
CA ARG A 17 -6.56 18.18 18.50
C ARG A 17 -5.79 18.45 17.22
N LYS A 18 -5.02 19.54 17.16
CA LYS A 18 -4.16 19.86 16.00
C LYS A 18 -3.10 18.79 15.72
N MET A 19 -2.47 18.22 16.76
CA MET A 19 -1.48 17.15 16.56
C MET A 19 -2.10 15.88 15.95
N VAL A 20 -3.30 15.50 16.38
CA VAL A 20 -4.02 14.34 15.84
C VAL A 20 -4.45 14.57 14.38
N GLU A 21 -4.88 15.78 14.04
CA GLU A 21 -5.22 16.15 12.66
C GLU A 21 -3.99 16.12 11.73
N ASP A 22 -2.84 16.60 12.19
CA ASP A 22 -1.57 16.55 11.44
C ASP A 22 -1.08 15.10 11.20
N GLU A 23 -1.22 14.23 12.21
CA GLU A 23 -0.90 12.80 12.07
C GLU A 23 -1.84 12.10 11.08
N ASN A 24 -3.14 12.37 11.17
CA ASN A 24 -4.12 11.81 10.24
C ASN A 24 -3.87 12.27 8.80
N GLN A 25 -3.53 13.55 8.62
CA GLN A 25 -3.15 14.09 7.31
C GLN A 25 -1.85 13.46 6.77
N LYS A 26 -0.89 13.16 7.66
CA LYS A 26 0.34 12.45 7.28
C LYS A 26 0.05 11.02 6.87
N ALA A 27 -0.80 10.30 7.60
CA ALA A 27 -1.21 8.94 7.26
C ALA A 27 -1.88 8.92 5.87
N LYS A 28 -2.81 9.84 5.62
CA LYS A 28 -3.48 9.98 4.32
C LYS A 28 -2.49 10.13 3.16
N ARG A 29 -1.50 11.02 3.28
CA ARG A 29 -0.45 11.21 2.26
C ARG A 29 0.36 9.94 2.00
N ILE A 30 0.65 9.17 3.05
CA ILE A 30 1.39 7.92 2.91
C ILE A 30 0.55 6.90 2.15
N ASP A 31 -0.75 6.82 2.43
CA ASP A 31 -1.63 5.87 1.76
C ASP A 31 -1.86 6.26 0.30
N GLU A 32 -2.05 7.54 -0.01
CA GLU A 32 -2.07 8.06 -1.38
C GLU A 32 -0.78 7.67 -2.14
N MET A 33 0.40 7.80 -1.52
CA MET A 33 1.67 7.39 -2.13
C MET A 33 1.76 5.87 -2.35
N LYS A 34 1.19 5.05 -1.47
CA LYS A 34 1.17 3.59 -1.64
C LYS A 34 0.25 3.18 -2.79
N VAL A 35 -0.94 3.79 -2.88
CA VAL A 35 -1.89 3.57 -3.96
C VAL A 35 -1.27 3.96 -5.30
N GLU A 36 -0.64 5.13 -5.38
CA GLU A 36 0.08 5.60 -6.57
C GLU A 36 1.18 4.61 -7.00
N LYS A 37 1.97 4.10 -6.04
CA LYS A 37 2.97 3.07 -6.31
C LYS A 37 2.34 1.78 -6.81
N LEU A 38 1.20 1.38 -6.25
CA LEU A 38 0.52 0.16 -6.66
C LEU A 38 0.04 0.28 -8.11
N ARG A 39 -0.57 1.41 -8.48
CA ARG A 39 -1.03 1.70 -9.85
C ARG A 39 0.08 1.54 -10.89
N ARG A 40 1.28 1.99 -10.59
CA ARG A 40 2.45 1.91 -11.49
C ARG A 40 3.06 0.51 -11.59
N ASN A 41 2.91 -0.33 -10.56
CA ASN A 41 3.48 -1.68 -10.54
C ASN A 41 2.56 -2.72 -11.18
N VAL A 42 1.25 -2.48 -11.16
CA VAL A 42 0.27 -3.42 -11.71
C VAL A 42 0.01 -3.07 -13.17
N PRO A 43 0.17 -4.01 -14.11
CA PRO A 43 -0.12 -3.77 -15.52
C PRO A 43 -1.55 -3.26 -15.72
N GLY A 44 -1.69 -2.08 -16.33
CA GLY A 44 -2.98 -1.41 -16.53
C GLY A 44 -3.57 -0.71 -15.30
N GLY A 45 -2.87 -0.71 -14.16
CA GLY A 45 -3.36 -0.12 -12.90
C GLY A 45 -3.54 1.41 -12.96
N GLU A 46 -2.82 2.11 -13.83
CA GLU A 46 -2.96 3.55 -14.06
C GLU A 46 -4.34 3.95 -14.61
N MET A 47 -5.05 3.01 -15.27
CA MET A 47 -6.37 3.26 -15.85
C MET A 47 -7.52 3.03 -14.85
N LEU A 48 -7.25 2.41 -13.70
CA LEU A 48 -8.28 2.04 -12.72
C LEU A 48 -8.53 3.18 -11.75
N VAL A 49 -9.55 4.00 -11.97
CA VAL A 49 -9.81 5.19 -11.14
C VAL A 49 -10.13 4.84 -9.69
N ASP A 50 -10.88 3.76 -9.47
CA ASP A 50 -11.36 3.31 -8.16
C ASP A 50 -10.34 2.40 -7.45
N ASP A 51 -10.17 2.60 -6.13
CA ASP A 51 -9.17 1.87 -5.35
C ASP A 51 -9.58 0.42 -5.09
N ASP A 52 -10.88 0.13 -4.93
CA ASP A 52 -11.35 -1.24 -4.76
C ASP A 52 -11.12 -2.07 -6.02
N GLN A 53 -11.37 -1.49 -7.20
CA GLN A 53 -11.03 -2.10 -8.49
C GLN A 53 -9.52 -2.36 -8.63
N LEU A 54 -8.69 -1.40 -8.20
CA LEU A 54 -7.23 -1.57 -8.20
C LEU A 54 -6.81 -2.75 -7.32
N LEU A 55 -7.42 -2.92 -6.14
CA LEU A 55 -7.10 -4.02 -5.22
C LEU A 55 -7.50 -5.38 -5.80
N VAL A 56 -8.70 -5.50 -6.39
CA VAL A 56 -9.15 -6.74 -7.05
C VAL A 56 -8.21 -7.10 -8.21
N HIS A 57 -7.92 -6.14 -9.08
CA HIS A 57 -7.01 -6.34 -10.22
C HIS A 57 -5.59 -6.71 -9.77
N THR A 58 -5.13 -6.12 -8.67
CA THR A 58 -3.85 -6.49 -8.04
C THR A 58 -3.86 -7.96 -7.58
N ALA A 59 -4.94 -8.40 -6.94
CA ALA A 59 -5.06 -9.78 -6.46
C ALA A 59 -5.02 -10.78 -7.63
N ASP A 60 -5.73 -10.49 -8.71
CA ASP A 60 -5.72 -11.29 -9.94
C ASP A 60 -4.33 -11.34 -10.56
N TYR A 61 -3.63 -10.21 -10.60
CA TYR A 61 -2.26 -10.15 -11.11
C TYR A 61 -1.28 -10.97 -10.26
N ILE A 62 -1.39 -10.92 -8.93
CA ILE A 62 -0.59 -11.76 -8.03
C ILE A 62 -0.85 -13.24 -8.29
N LEU A 63 -2.10 -13.64 -8.48
CA LEU A 63 -2.46 -15.02 -8.78
C LEU A 63 -1.86 -15.46 -10.12
N PHE A 64 -1.94 -14.61 -11.14
CA PHE A 64 -1.35 -14.86 -12.45
C PHE A 64 0.17 -15.08 -12.35
N LEU A 65 0.90 -14.22 -11.62
CA LEU A 65 2.34 -14.37 -11.42
C LEU A 65 2.68 -15.68 -10.69
N LYS A 66 1.92 -16.05 -9.66
CA LYS A 66 2.11 -17.33 -8.95
C LYS A 66 1.96 -18.52 -9.89
N ASN A 67 0.97 -18.49 -10.77
CA ASN A 67 0.76 -19.56 -11.74
C ASN A 67 1.92 -19.66 -12.74
N GLN A 68 2.44 -18.54 -13.23
CA GLN A 68 3.62 -18.54 -14.10
C GLN A 68 4.85 -19.17 -13.43
N LEU A 69 5.10 -18.80 -12.16
CA LEU A 69 6.20 -19.37 -11.39
C LEU A 69 6.03 -20.89 -11.20
N HIS A 70 4.81 -21.35 -10.92
CA HIS A 70 4.53 -22.77 -10.75
C HIS A 70 4.75 -23.57 -12.05
N VAL A 71 4.35 -23.02 -13.19
CA VAL A 71 4.63 -23.62 -14.51
C VAL A 71 6.13 -23.71 -14.76
N LEU A 72 6.86 -22.60 -14.53
CA LEU A 72 8.32 -22.56 -14.70
C LEU A 72 9.04 -23.58 -13.80
N GLU A 73 8.65 -23.66 -12.53
CA GLU A 73 9.21 -24.63 -11.59
C GLU A 73 8.96 -26.07 -12.05
N THR A 74 7.77 -26.34 -12.58
CA THR A 74 7.42 -27.66 -13.12
C THR A 74 8.28 -28.01 -14.34
N ILE A 75 8.47 -27.06 -15.27
CA ILE A 75 9.33 -27.25 -16.44
C ILE A 75 10.77 -27.54 -16.01
N LEU A 76 11.30 -26.79 -15.04
CA LEU A 76 12.66 -27.00 -14.52
C LEU A 76 12.83 -28.39 -13.88
N LYS A 77 11.83 -28.86 -13.11
CA LYS A 77 11.85 -30.21 -12.53
C LYS A 77 11.85 -31.29 -13.61
N LEU A 78 11.00 -31.15 -14.64
CA LEU A 78 10.95 -32.10 -15.75
C LEU A 78 12.28 -32.15 -16.51
N HIS A 79 12.87 -30.99 -16.79
CA HIS A 79 14.18 -30.90 -17.42
C HIS A 79 15.27 -31.55 -16.55
N HIS A 80 15.29 -31.29 -15.24
CA HIS A 80 16.26 -31.89 -14.33
C HIS A 80 16.14 -33.42 -14.28
N HIS A 81 14.92 -33.96 -14.24
CA HIS A 81 14.69 -35.41 -14.31
C HIS A 81 15.15 -36.03 -15.63
N HIS A 82 15.04 -35.31 -16.75
CA HIS A 82 15.48 -35.79 -18.06
C HIS A 82 17.02 -35.90 -18.16
N HIS A 83 17.78 -34.99 -17.52
CA HIS A 83 19.25 -35.01 -17.54
C HIS A 83 19.90 -36.05 -16.63
N HIS A 84 19.19 -36.58 -15.62
CA HIS A 84 19.70 -37.67 -14.75
C HIS A 84 19.48 -39.08 -15.32
N HIS A 85 18.77 -39.21 -16.44
CA HIS A 85 18.44 -40.48 -17.08
C HIS A 85 19.09 -40.68 -18.46
N GLN A 86 20.03 -39.83 -18.88
CA GLN A 86 20.86 -40.12 -20.04
C GLN A 86 22.10 -40.94 -19.63
N PRO A 87 22.34 -42.12 -20.24
CA PRO A 87 23.58 -42.87 -20.08
C PRO A 87 24.77 -42.18 -20.76
#